data_AF-A0A1Y3NGM0-F1
#
_entry.id   AF-A0A1Y3NGM0-F1
#
_cell.length_a   1.000
_cell.length_b   1.000
_cell.length_c   1.000
_cell.angle_alpha   90.00
_cell.angle_beta   90.00
_cell.angle_gamma   90.00
#
_symmetry.space_group_name_H-M   'P 1'
#
loop_
_entity.id
_entity.type
_entity.pdbx_description
1 polymer ?
#
loop_
_entity_poly.entity_id
_entity_poly.type
_entity_poly.pdbx_seq_one_letter_code
_entity_poly.pdbx_strand_id
1 'polypeptide(L)'
;MNLLDGNGLFVKYWNMQESFINPVWNRTTLLGKNEGVSGSSVGLYNIGLNRHISQERKEYAAEIIKFITSWDIQKKYIVSHYNMFSGISKLFEDPEVCQDFDCELAKKIQAIARPSSVTDDYDEYSTEYRRYLSEFLYGKQGAEETLQKIINISKIYTVILQRSMVNILLLNAI
;
A
#
# COMPACT_ATOMS: atom_id res chain seq x y z
N MET A 1 -3.20 7.06 18.41
CA MET A 1 -4.46 7.50 17.78
C MET A 1 -5.12 6.27 17.18
N ASN A 2 -6.32 5.93 17.65
CA ASN A 2 -7.01 4.70 17.31
C ASN A 2 -8.35 5.07 16.68
N LEU A 3 -8.77 4.41 15.60
CA LEU A 3 -10.08 4.67 14.98
C LEU A 3 -11.27 4.35 15.91
N LEU A 4 -11.03 3.61 16.99
CA LEU A 4 -12.05 3.20 17.95
C LEU A 4 -12.48 4.30 18.93
N ASP A 5 -11.58 5.21 19.31
CA ASP A 5 -11.82 6.13 20.43
C ASP A 5 -12.58 7.41 20.02
N GLY A 6 -12.65 7.70 18.72
CA GLY A 6 -13.29 8.92 18.22
C GLY A 6 -12.49 10.20 18.49
N ASN A 7 -11.23 10.09 18.92
CA ASN A 7 -10.39 11.23 19.27
C ASN A 7 -9.52 11.68 18.10
N GLY A 8 -9.63 12.95 17.75
CA GLY A 8 -8.87 13.58 16.67
C GLY A 8 -9.80 14.35 15.71
N LEU A 9 -9.24 15.31 14.97
CA LEU A 9 -9.99 16.02 13.94
C LEU A 9 -9.84 15.35 12.58
N PHE A 10 -8.63 14.87 12.28
CA PHE A 10 -8.31 14.16 11.04
C PHE A 10 -7.40 12.98 11.34
N VAL A 11 -7.72 11.82 10.77
CA VAL A 11 -6.92 10.59 10.89
C VAL A 11 -6.72 10.00 9.51
N LYS A 12 -5.46 9.73 9.14
CA LYS A 12 -5.12 8.92 7.96
C LYS A 12 -5.05 7.46 8.37
N TYR A 13 -5.81 6.60 7.70
CA TYR A 13 -5.78 5.15 7.96
C TYR A 13 -6.06 4.34 6.69
N TRP A 14 -5.89 3.01 6.79
CA TRP A 14 -6.35 2.08 5.77
C TRP A 14 -7.88 2.02 5.73
N ASN A 15 -8.44 1.63 4.58
CA ASN A 15 -9.86 1.30 4.51
C ASN A 15 -10.11 0.02 5.32
N MET A 16 -10.73 0.19 6.49
CA MET A 16 -11.10 -0.91 7.38
C MET A 16 -12.59 -1.21 7.24
N GLN A 17 -13.00 -2.42 7.61
CA GLN A 17 -14.42 -2.75 7.73
C GLN A 17 -15.09 -1.78 8.70
N GLU A 18 -16.26 -1.29 8.31
CA GLU A 18 -16.99 -0.23 9.02
C GLU A 18 -17.30 -0.57 10.48
N SER A 19 -17.54 -1.84 10.80
CA SER A 19 -17.77 -2.31 12.17
C SER A 19 -16.60 -2.08 13.14
N PHE A 20 -15.39 -1.79 12.63
CA PHE A 20 -14.22 -1.46 13.44
C PHE A 20 -13.95 0.06 13.53
N ILE A 21 -14.84 0.89 12.99
CA ILE A 21 -14.66 2.34 12.94
C ILE A 21 -15.71 3.00 13.84
N ASN A 22 -15.28 3.92 14.70
CA ASN A 22 -16.22 4.70 15.49
C ASN A 22 -17.12 5.56 14.57
N PRO A 23 -18.44 5.56 14.75
CA PRO A 23 -19.39 6.24 13.85
C PRO A 23 -19.24 7.76 13.79
N VAL A 24 -18.44 8.38 14.67
CA VAL A 24 -18.12 9.82 14.57
C VAL A 24 -17.26 10.17 13.35
N TRP A 25 -16.61 9.17 12.74
CA TRP A 25 -15.71 9.38 11.63
C TRP A 25 -16.42 9.38 10.28
N ASN A 26 -16.16 10.42 9.49
CA ASN A 26 -16.49 10.45 8.07
C ASN A 26 -15.24 10.15 7.23
N ARG A 27 -15.44 9.45 6.11
CA ARG A 27 -14.37 9.13 5.14
C ARG A 27 -14.29 10.22 4.07
N THR A 28 -13.07 10.53 3.63
CA THR A 28 -12.80 11.42 2.51
C THR A 28 -11.52 10.99 1.80
N THR A 29 -11.28 11.50 0.59
CA THR A 29 -10.01 11.31 -0.10
C THR A 29 -8.85 11.97 0.66
N LEU A 30 -7.65 11.39 0.57
CA LEU A 30 -6.44 12.01 1.12
C LEU A 30 -6.07 13.24 0.30
N LEU A 31 -5.94 14.38 0.96
CA LEU A 31 -5.62 15.64 0.31
C LEU A 31 -4.19 15.62 -0.26
N GLY A 32 -4.05 16.07 -1.50
CA GLY A 32 -2.77 16.33 -2.14
C GLY A 32 -2.31 17.78 -1.96
N LYS A 33 -1.11 18.08 -2.48
CA LYS A 33 -0.54 19.43 -2.46
C LYS A 33 -1.31 20.41 -3.36
N ASN A 34 -1.85 19.91 -4.47
CA ASN A 34 -2.54 20.71 -5.48
C ASN A 34 -4.05 20.41 -5.43
N GLU A 35 -4.86 21.41 -5.82
CA GLU A 35 -6.30 21.23 -5.95
C GLU A 35 -6.65 20.10 -6.93
N GLY A 36 -7.64 19.28 -6.58
CA GLY A 36 -8.06 18.12 -7.38
C GLY A 36 -7.12 16.91 -7.34
N VAL A 37 -5.97 17.01 -6.64
CA VAL A 37 -5.03 15.90 -6.48
C VAL A 37 -5.23 15.22 -5.13
N SER A 38 -5.27 13.89 -5.13
CA SER A 38 -5.28 13.06 -3.93
C SER A 38 -4.13 12.06 -3.91
N GLY A 39 -3.75 11.60 -2.73
CA GLY A 39 -2.52 10.81 -2.51
C GLY A 39 -2.76 9.51 -1.75
N SER A 40 -3.65 8.65 -2.26
CA SER A 40 -3.98 7.37 -1.63
C SER A 40 -3.01 6.27 -2.02
N SER A 41 -2.42 5.59 -1.05
CA SER A 41 -1.62 4.38 -1.35
C SER A 41 -2.53 3.18 -1.56
N VAL A 42 -2.24 2.40 -2.59
CA VAL A 42 -2.89 1.11 -2.81
C VAL A 42 -2.21 0.05 -1.95
N GLY A 43 -3.01 -0.63 -1.12
CA GLY A 43 -2.67 -1.93 -0.56
C GLY A 43 -3.50 -3.00 -1.27
N LEU A 44 -2.86 -4.04 -1.78
CA LEU A 44 -3.54 -5.19 -2.40
C LEU A 44 -3.19 -6.45 -1.64
N TYR A 45 -4.18 -7.33 -1.50
CA TYR A 45 -3.94 -8.73 -1.18
C TYR A 45 -3.80 -9.48 -2.50
N ASN A 46 -2.59 -9.95 -2.80
CA ASN A 46 -2.35 -10.78 -3.97
C ASN A 46 -2.57 -12.25 -3.60
N ILE A 47 -3.25 -12.98 -4.48
CA ILE A 47 -3.44 -14.43 -4.32
C ILE A 47 -2.48 -15.14 -5.27
N GLY A 48 -1.52 -15.86 -4.70
CA GLY A 48 -0.54 -16.63 -5.43
C GLY A 48 -0.88 -18.12 -5.46
N LEU A 49 -0.60 -18.78 -6.58
CA LEU A 49 -0.70 -20.23 -6.71
C LEU A 49 0.67 -20.86 -6.48
N ASN A 50 0.74 -21.80 -5.52
CA ASN A 50 2.01 -22.46 -5.19
C ASN A 50 2.47 -23.36 -6.36
N ARG A 51 3.62 -23.03 -6.97
CA ARG A 51 4.16 -23.77 -8.11
C ARG A 51 4.56 -25.23 -7.79
N HIS A 52 4.72 -25.57 -6.51
CA HIS A 52 5.24 -26.86 -6.02
C HIS A 52 4.14 -27.88 -5.64
N ILE A 53 2.86 -27.61 -5.92
CA ILE A 53 1.77 -28.58 -5.71
C ILE A 53 1.47 -29.40 -6.98
N SER A 54 0.74 -30.50 -6.84
CA SER A 54 0.31 -31.34 -7.98
C SER A 54 -0.57 -30.56 -8.96
N GLN A 55 -0.55 -30.96 -10.24
CA GLN A 55 -1.34 -30.30 -11.28
C GLN A 55 -2.83 -30.25 -10.96
N GLU A 56 -3.40 -31.36 -10.48
CA GLU A 56 -4.79 -31.42 -10.01
C GLU A 56 -5.09 -30.38 -8.92
N ARG A 57 -4.19 -30.20 -7.94
CA ARG A 57 -4.37 -29.18 -6.90
C ARG A 57 -4.27 -27.76 -7.45
N LYS A 58 -3.47 -27.53 -8.49
CA LYS A 58 -3.42 -26.24 -9.19
C LYS A 58 -4.75 -25.93 -9.86
N GLU A 59 -5.38 -26.92 -10.47
CA GLU A 59 -6.68 -26.79 -11.12
C GLU A 59 -7.77 -26.44 -10.11
N TYR A 60 -7.87 -27.16 -8.98
CA TYR A 60 -8.81 -26.81 -7.92
C TYR A 60 -8.53 -25.43 -7.30
N ALA A 61 -7.26 -25.08 -7.08
CA ALA A 61 -6.90 -23.76 -6.58
C ALA A 61 -7.31 -22.65 -7.55
N ALA A 62 -7.14 -22.86 -8.85
CA ALA A 62 -7.56 -21.90 -9.88
C ALA A 62 -9.10 -21.71 -9.88
N GLU A 63 -9.88 -22.78 -9.73
CA GLU A 63 -11.34 -22.68 -9.61
C GLU A 63 -11.78 -21.92 -8.36
N ILE A 64 -11.11 -22.15 -7.21
CA ILE A 64 -11.37 -21.39 -5.98
C ILE A 64 -11.05 -19.90 -6.20
N ILE A 65 -9.91 -19.59 -6.83
CA ILE A 65 -9.52 -18.20 -7.12
C ILE A 65 -10.57 -17.53 -8.02
N LYS A 66 -11.02 -18.20 -9.08
CA LYS A 66 -12.09 -17.69 -9.96
C LYS A 66 -13.37 -17.42 -9.17
N PHE A 67 -13.77 -18.34 -8.29
CA PHE A 67 -14.95 -18.19 -7.47
C PHE A 67 -14.85 -16.98 -6.53
N ILE A 68 -13.78 -16.86 -5.73
CA ILE A 68 -13.64 -15.78 -4.74
C ILE A 68 -13.40 -14.40 -5.39
N THR A 69 -12.88 -14.37 -6.61
CA THR A 69 -12.70 -13.14 -7.40
C THR A 69 -13.86 -12.86 -8.35
N SER A 70 -14.91 -13.69 -8.36
CA SER A 70 -16.08 -13.47 -9.20
C SER A 70 -16.83 -12.21 -8.80
N TRP A 71 -17.54 -11.63 -9.78
CA TRP A 71 -18.37 -10.44 -9.60
C TRP A 71 -19.33 -10.59 -8.42
N ASP A 72 -20.10 -11.67 -8.38
CA ASP A 72 -21.14 -11.88 -7.36
C ASP A 72 -20.56 -12.01 -5.96
N ILE A 73 -19.43 -12.70 -5.81
CA ILE A 73 -18.76 -12.87 -4.51
C ILE A 73 -18.15 -11.55 -4.04
N GLN A 74 -17.50 -10.81 -4.94
CA GLN A 74 -16.93 -9.50 -4.62
C GLN A 74 -18.02 -8.47 -4.28
N LYS A 75 -19.12 -8.42 -5.06
CA LYS A 75 -20.28 -7.57 -4.79
C LYS A 75 -20.88 -7.90 -3.41
N LYS A 76 -21.26 -9.17 -3.21
CA LYS A 76 -21.99 -9.62 -2.02
C LYS A 76 -21.17 -9.47 -0.75
N TYR A 77 -19.92 -9.95 -0.74
CA TYR A 77 -19.15 -10.04 0.49
C TYR A 77 -18.24 -8.84 0.70
N ILE A 78 -17.43 -8.46 -0.30
CA ILE A 78 -16.43 -7.40 -0.12
C ILE A 78 -17.10 -6.04 -0.03
N VAL A 79 -17.97 -5.71 -0.99
CA VAL A 79 -18.60 -4.40 -1.05
C VAL A 79 -19.81 -4.31 -0.12
N SER A 80 -20.82 -5.17 -0.30
CA SER A 80 -22.08 -5.04 0.44
C SER A 80 -21.99 -5.50 1.89
N HIS A 81 -21.34 -6.63 2.19
CA HIS A 81 -21.30 -7.14 3.57
C HIS A 81 -20.20 -6.49 4.42
N TYR A 82 -19.00 -6.31 3.87
CA TYR A 82 -17.87 -5.76 4.62
C TYR A 82 -17.67 -4.25 4.44
N ASN A 83 -18.41 -3.59 3.54
CA ASN A 83 -18.23 -2.17 3.21
C ASN A 83 -16.76 -1.83 2.86
N MET A 84 -16.13 -2.70 2.06
CA MET A 84 -14.74 -2.56 1.62
C MET A 84 -14.64 -2.35 0.10
N PHE A 85 -13.56 -1.67 -0.33
CA PHE A 85 -13.28 -1.52 -1.75
C PHE A 85 -12.91 -2.86 -2.39
N SER A 86 -13.61 -3.24 -3.45
CA SER A 86 -13.21 -4.34 -4.33
C SER A 86 -12.15 -3.88 -5.34
N GLY A 87 -11.33 -4.83 -5.80
CA GLY A 87 -10.46 -4.64 -6.96
C GLY A 87 -11.21 -4.56 -8.30
N ILE A 88 -12.51 -4.90 -8.33
CA ILE A 88 -13.36 -4.76 -9.51
C ILE A 88 -13.99 -3.37 -9.50
N SER A 89 -13.31 -2.38 -10.08
CA SER A 89 -13.76 -0.98 -10.08
C SER A 89 -15.16 -0.76 -10.67
N LYS A 90 -15.56 -1.58 -11.65
CA LYS A 90 -16.88 -1.53 -12.28
C LYS A 90 -18.03 -1.79 -11.29
N LEU A 91 -17.79 -2.41 -10.14
CA LEU A 91 -18.82 -2.57 -9.11
C LEU A 91 -19.32 -1.20 -8.60
N PHE A 92 -18.50 -0.16 -8.65
CA PHE A 92 -18.89 1.18 -8.20
C PHE A 92 -19.71 1.96 -9.25
N GLU A 93 -20.02 1.34 -10.39
CA GLU A 93 -20.96 1.84 -11.39
C GLU A 93 -22.34 1.18 -11.25
N ASP A 94 -22.44 0.10 -10.45
CA ASP A 94 -23.69 -0.63 -10.23
C ASP A 94 -24.61 0.14 -9.27
N PRO A 95 -25.81 0.56 -9.71
CA PRO A 95 -26.73 1.33 -8.87
C PRO A 95 -27.13 0.62 -7.57
N GLU A 96 -27.21 -0.72 -7.56
CA GLU A 96 -27.53 -1.47 -6.35
C GLU A 96 -26.39 -1.40 -5.33
N VAL A 97 -25.14 -1.41 -5.80
CA VAL A 97 -23.97 -1.25 -4.92
C VAL A 97 -23.96 0.15 -4.30
N CYS A 98 -24.25 1.17 -5.11
CA CYS A 98 -24.16 2.56 -4.68
C CYS A 98 -25.32 3.03 -3.80
N GLN A 99 -26.32 2.17 -3.54
CA GLN A 99 -27.34 2.42 -2.52
C GLN A 99 -26.76 2.32 -1.12
N ASP A 100 -25.85 1.36 -0.90
CA ASP A 100 -25.31 1.03 0.43
C ASP A 100 -23.80 1.34 0.57
N PHE A 101 -23.15 1.75 -0.53
CA PHE A 101 -21.71 2.02 -0.57
C PHE A 101 -21.42 3.41 -1.16
N ASP A 102 -20.42 4.11 -0.62
CA ASP A 102 -19.98 5.41 -1.13
C ASP A 102 -19.14 5.25 -2.42
N CYS A 103 -19.84 4.99 -3.53
CA CYS A 103 -19.25 4.85 -4.86
C CYS A 103 -18.57 6.13 -5.35
N GLU A 104 -19.04 7.31 -4.92
CA GLU A 104 -18.46 8.58 -5.34
C GLU A 104 -17.10 8.80 -4.70
N LEU A 105 -16.94 8.44 -3.43
CA LEU A 105 -15.62 8.36 -2.81
C LEU A 105 -14.73 7.35 -3.56
N ALA A 106 -15.24 6.15 -3.86
CA ALA A 106 -14.48 5.12 -4.58
C ALA A 106 -13.89 5.63 -5.90
N LYS A 107 -14.71 6.31 -6.71
CA LYS A 107 -14.32 6.85 -8.02
C LYS A 107 -13.32 8.01 -7.91
N LYS A 108 -13.33 8.75 -6.81
CA LYS A 108 -12.43 9.90 -6.59
C LYS A 108 -11.04 9.51 -6.09
N ILE A 109 -10.83 8.26 -5.63
CA ILE A 109 -9.55 7.81 -5.12
C ILE A 109 -8.52 7.74 -6.25
N GLN A 110 -7.47 8.57 -6.15
CA GLN A 110 -6.30 8.49 -7.04
C GLN A 110 -5.23 7.62 -6.37
N ALA A 111 -5.28 6.35 -6.73
CA ALA A 111 -4.48 5.29 -6.15
C ALA A 111 -3.03 5.33 -6.69
N ILE A 112 -2.05 5.36 -5.79
CA ILE A 112 -0.62 5.33 -6.10
C ILE A 112 -0.04 4.00 -5.60
N ALA A 113 0.63 3.29 -6.50
CA ALA A 113 1.34 2.07 -6.18
C ALA A 113 2.50 2.36 -5.21
N ARG A 114 2.74 1.44 -4.27
CA ARG A 114 3.94 1.49 -3.44
C ARG A 114 5.18 1.23 -4.31
N PRO A 115 6.37 1.74 -3.94
CA PRO A 115 7.60 1.57 -4.72
C PRO A 115 8.20 0.16 -4.58
N SER A 116 7.38 -0.89 -4.68
CA SER A 116 7.81 -2.29 -4.57
C SER A 116 8.69 -2.76 -5.73
N SER A 117 8.78 -1.99 -6.81
CA SER A 117 9.66 -2.24 -7.95
C SER A 117 11.01 -1.52 -7.86
N VAL A 118 11.23 -0.71 -6.81
CA VAL A 118 12.43 0.13 -6.67
C VAL A 118 13.57 -0.62 -5.96
N THR A 119 13.26 -1.77 -5.38
CA THR A 119 14.16 -2.62 -4.60
C THR A 119 13.75 -4.07 -4.80
N ASP A 120 14.71 -4.99 -4.72
CA ASP A 120 14.43 -6.44 -4.73
C ASP A 120 13.81 -6.89 -3.40
N ASP A 121 14.09 -6.17 -2.31
CA ASP A 121 13.51 -6.39 -0.98
C ASP A 121 12.77 -5.11 -0.52
N TYR A 122 11.45 -5.12 -0.67
CA TYR A 122 10.61 -4.01 -0.22
C TYR A 122 10.48 -3.95 1.31
N ASP A 123 10.59 -5.09 1.99
CA ASP A 123 10.41 -5.16 3.44
C ASP A 123 11.63 -4.55 4.15
N GLU A 124 12.84 -4.82 3.65
CA GLU A 124 14.08 -4.16 4.09
C GLU A 124 14.01 -2.65 3.83
N TYR A 125 13.71 -2.25 2.58
CA TYR A 125 13.57 -0.83 2.22
C TYR A 125 12.57 -0.10 3.13
N SER A 126 11.39 -0.69 3.34
CA SER A 126 10.33 -0.10 4.16
C SER A 126 10.73 0.00 5.63
N THR A 127 11.50 -0.96 6.13
CA THR A 127 12.04 -0.95 7.49
C THR A 127 13.02 0.20 7.68
N GLU A 128 14.02 0.33 6.80
CA GLU A 128 15.00 1.41 6.88
C GLU A 128 14.38 2.78 6.64
N TYR A 129 13.47 2.90 5.67
CA TYR A 129 12.72 4.13 5.41
C TYR A 129 11.99 4.61 6.67
N ARG A 130 11.26 3.72 7.35
CA ARG A 130 10.52 4.06 8.58
C ARG A 130 11.44 4.39 9.74
N ARG A 131 12.59 3.72 9.84
CA ARG A 131 13.61 4.02 10.85
C ARG A 131 14.14 5.44 10.70
N TYR A 132 14.61 5.81 9.51
CA TYR A 132 15.10 7.17 9.25
C TYR A 132 14.01 8.24 9.43
N LEU A 133 12.78 7.95 9.01
CA LEU A 133 11.67 8.88 9.22
C LEU A 133 11.35 9.05 10.70
N SER A 134 11.41 7.99 11.50
CA SER A 134 11.22 8.05 12.96
C SER A 134 12.34 8.86 13.64
N GLU A 135 13.59 8.69 13.22
CA GLU A 135 14.74 9.48 13.71
C GLU A 135 14.59 10.98 13.40
N PHE A 136 13.98 11.32 12.26
CA PHE A 136 13.64 12.71 11.93
C PHE A 136 12.48 13.25 12.76
N LEU A 137 11.38 12.51 12.87
CA LEU A 137 10.15 12.97 13.53
C LEU A 137 10.30 13.09 15.05
N TYR A 138 11.08 12.20 15.67
CA TYR A 138 11.17 12.09 17.13
C TYR A 138 12.60 12.25 17.67
N GLY A 139 13.61 12.23 16.80
CA GLY A 139 15.00 12.43 17.16
C GLY A 139 15.48 13.85 16.90
N LYS A 140 16.78 13.99 16.61
CA LYS A 140 17.44 15.28 16.34
C LYS A 140 17.97 15.39 14.91
N GLN A 141 17.61 14.47 14.02
CA GLN A 141 18.15 14.43 12.67
C GLN A 141 17.55 15.53 11.78
N GLY A 142 18.35 16.12 10.91
CA GLY A 142 17.89 17.15 9.98
C GLY A 142 17.13 16.58 8.78
N ALA A 143 16.22 17.35 8.19
CA ALA A 143 15.40 16.92 7.05
C ALA A 143 16.24 16.53 5.82
N GLU A 144 17.25 17.33 5.49
CA GLU A 144 18.15 17.10 4.35
C GLU A 144 18.96 15.81 4.53
N GLU A 145 19.54 15.62 5.71
CA GLU A 145 20.29 14.41 6.06
C GLU A 145 19.39 13.16 5.97
N THR A 146 18.19 13.22 6.53
CA THR A 146 17.21 12.13 6.45
C THR A 146 16.81 11.80 5.02
N LEU A 147 16.52 12.82 4.20
CA LEU A 147 16.19 12.63 2.80
C LEU A 147 17.34 11.96 2.05
N GLN A 148 18.59 12.38 2.32
CA GLN A 148 19.75 11.77 1.70
C GLN A 148 19.93 10.30 2.10
N LYS A 149 19.72 9.94 3.38
CA LYS A 149 19.74 8.54 3.82
C LYS A 149 18.68 7.71 3.12
N ILE A 150 17.45 8.22 3.00
CA ILE A 150 16.35 7.54 2.29
C ILE A 150 16.70 7.32 0.81
N ILE A 151 17.26 8.33 0.14
CA ILE A 151 17.71 8.20 -1.27
C ILE A 151 18.79 7.12 -1.40
N ASN A 152 19.71 7.04 -0.43
CA ASN A 152 20.81 6.07 -0.46
C ASN A 152 20.34 4.62 -0.38
N ILE A 153 19.15 4.34 0.16
CA ILE A 153 18.64 2.96 0.26
C ILE A 153 18.48 2.34 -1.14
N SER A 154 17.95 3.10 -2.10
CA SER A 154 17.63 2.58 -3.44
C SER A 154 18.56 3.05 -4.54
N LYS A 155 19.49 3.97 -4.24
CA LYS A 155 20.35 4.57 -5.27
C LYS A 155 21.62 3.75 -5.45
N ILE A 156 21.84 3.27 -6.67
CA ILE A 156 23.10 2.65 -7.07
C ILE A 156 24.12 3.76 -7.36
N TYR A 157 25.24 3.73 -6.65
CA TYR A 157 26.35 4.66 -6.86
C TYR A 157 27.42 4.01 -7.75
N THR A 158 27.66 4.59 -8.92
CA THR A 158 28.80 4.20 -9.75
C THR A 158 30.03 4.96 -9.29
N VAL A 159 31.00 4.25 -8.73
CA VAL A 159 32.32 4.82 -8.39
C VAL A 159 33.26 4.60 -9.57
N ILE A 160 33.65 5.67 -10.24
CA ILE A 160 34.67 5.63 -11.30
C ILE A 160 36.03 5.86 -10.64
N LEU A 161 36.83 4.79 -10.54
CA LEU A 161 38.20 4.86 -10.01
C LEU A 161 39.14 5.36 -11.10
N GLN A 162 39.59 6.61 -11.01
CA GLN A 162 40.75 7.07 -11.76
C GLN A 162 42.03 6.55 -11.08
N ARG A 163 42.81 5.75 -11.82
CA ARG A 163 44.03 5.14 -11.30
C ARG A 163 45.07 6.20 -10.89
N SER A 164 45.24 6.38 -9.59
CA SER A 164 46.56 6.60 -8.99
C SER A 164 46.60 5.88 -7.63
N MET A 165 46.99 4.60 -7.67
CA MET A 165 47.34 3.73 -6.53
C MET A 165 46.40 3.76 -5.30
N VAL A 166 45.34 2.95 -5.29
CA VAL A 166 44.68 2.54 -4.04
C VAL A 166 44.25 1.08 -4.13
N ASN A 167 44.72 0.24 -3.19
CA ASN A 167 44.15 -1.09 -2.96
C ASN A 167 42.81 -0.90 -2.26
N ILE A 168 41.70 -1.23 -2.91
CA ILE A 168 40.37 -1.19 -2.31
C ILE A 168 39.91 -2.64 -2.06
N LEU A 169 39.74 -2.97 -0.79
CA LEU A 169 39.06 -4.18 -0.34
C LEU A 169 37.55 -3.90 -0.33
N LEU A 170 36.81 -4.44 -1.29
CA LEU A 170 35.34 -4.45 -1.24
C LEU A 170 34.92 -5.71 -0.48
N LEU A 171 34.62 -5.56 0.81
CA LEU A 171 33.89 -6.58 1.55
C LEU A 171 32.40 -6.38 1.26
N ASN A 172 31.84 -7.26 0.44
CA ASN A 172 30.40 -7.49 0.45
C ASN A 172 30.09 -8.17 1.78
N ALA A 173 29.49 -7.43 2.71
CA ALA A 173 28.76 -8.06 3.81
C ALA A 173 27.39 -8.47 3.26
N ILE A 174 27.20 -9.79 3.15
CA ILE A 174 25.88 -10.43 3.07
C ILE A 174 25.27 -10.36 4.46
#